data_AF-V5E4X5-F1
#
_entry.id   AF-V5E4X5-F1
#
_cell.length_a   1.000
_cell.length_b   1.000
_cell.length_c   1.000
_cell.angle_alpha   90.00
_cell.angle_beta   90.00
_cell.angle_gamma   90.00
#
_symmetry.space_group_name_H-M   'P 1'
#
loop_
_entity.id
_entity.type
_entity.pdbx_description
1 polymer ?
#
loop_
_entity_poly.entity_id
_entity_poly.type
_entity_poly.pdbx_seq_one_letter_code
_entity_poly.pdbx_strand_id
1 'polypeptide(L)'
;MTDHIAGVKSAGSAADTEDSPSTVTTAVSESGMEDLTISESSSNVRVAASDTNSYASAGTNASVPAPAPARSADEPAPTPSRTDNHALSTSSSGLVLFDLTDRLGGTRCFSPHTVKTLLDLKLLNVGYERQRLTFVQVRNELADKIGDNVTVPALELSDGSHIVDSWNIAEYLERRHPEGHRIFGDSATKRLAAMLNSFGKTVLAPSIGPLAQKGVHAMLDEESKAYFADVKIGKTRWAKVSNLSASERDAHVQAAVAKLEVINAMLTCESAERGGAGENGRSRSRGRQPVWLAGGDQPTHADFVLFGWYVFTRAAGEKTAKEIWGAHKPVWRWVEAMLEWSGELAQDFV
;
A
#
# COMPACT_ATOMS: atom_id res chain seq x y z
N MET A 1 29.72 9.86 -34.23
CA MET A 1 29.05 10.52 -33.11
C MET A 1 27.79 9.70 -32.86
N THR A 2 27.90 8.72 -31.97
CA THR A 2 26.94 7.62 -31.80
C THR A 2 26.18 7.84 -30.50
N ASP A 3 24.87 7.99 -30.63
CA ASP A 3 23.92 8.09 -29.52
C ASP A 3 23.79 6.75 -28.81
N HIS A 4 23.98 6.76 -27.48
CA HIS A 4 23.65 5.65 -26.60
C HIS A 4 22.26 5.87 -26.01
N ILE A 5 21.28 5.15 -26.54
CA ILE A 5 19.97 4.95 -25.90
C ILE A 5 20.11 3.76 -24.96
N ALA A 6 19.99 3.99 -23.65
CA ALA A 6 19.99 2.94 -22.64
C ALA A 6 18.63 2.23 -22.63
N GLY A 7 18.63 0.91 -22.86
CA GLY A 7 17.43 0.07 -22.86
C GLY A 7 17.00 -0.30 -21.43
N VAL A 8 15.70 -0.12 -21.15
CA VAL A 8 15.03 -0.66 -19.96
C VAL A 8 15.12 -2.19 -19.99
N LYS A 9 15.50 -2.82 -18.87
CA LYS A 9 15.51 -4.28 -18.72
C LYS A 9 14.06 -4.80 -18.80
N SER A 10 13.72 -5.43 -19.92
CA SER A 10 12.48 -6.20 -20.12
C SER A 10 12.67 -7.62 -19.60
N ALA A 11 11.83 -8.04 -18.65
CA ALA A 11 11.62 -9.45 -18.35
C ALA A 11 10.31 -9.89 -19.03
N GLY A 12 10.42 -10.54 -20.18
CA GLY A 12 9.30 -11.14 -20.90
C GLY A 12 8.87 -12.47 -20.28
N SER A 13 7.56 -12.64 -20.08
CA SER A 13 6.93 -13.93 -19.77
C SER A 13 6.79 -14.73 -21.06
N ALA A 14 7.41 -15.91 -21.13
CA ALA A 14 7.31 -16.82 -22.25
C ALA A 14 5.99 -17.62 -22.17
N ALA A 15 5.20 -17.54 -23.23
CA ALA A 15 4.04 -18.39 -23.48
C ALA A 15 4.47 -19.53 -24.41
N ASP A 16 4.23 -20.77 -23.99
CA ASP A 16 4.28 -21.93 -24.87
C ASP A 16 2.84 -22.45 -25.08
N THR A 17 2.42 -22.40 -26.34
CA THR A 17 1.22 -23.03 -26.91
C THR A 17 1.56 -24.43 -27.40
N GLU A 18 0.77 -25.45 -27.01
CA GLU A 18 0.48 -26.61 -27.86
C GLU A 18 -0.93 -27.17 -27.57
N ASP A 19 -1.43 -27.94 -28.54
CA ASP A 19 -2.78 -27.97 -29.10
C ASP A 19 -3.74 -29.04 -28.50
N SER A 20 -5.03 -28.86 -28.77
CA SER A 20 -6.24 -29.64 -28.42
C SER A 20 -6.32 -31.04 -29.11
N PRO A 21 -7.34 -31.94 -28.90
CA PRO A 21 -8.76 -31.66 -28.57
C PRO A 21 -9.56 -32.68 -27.71
N SER A 22 -10.67 -32.21 -27.09
CA SER A 22 -12.07 -32.68 -27.32
C SER A 22 -13.06 -32.31 -26.19
N THR A 23 -14.02 -31.45 -26.54
CA THR A 23 -15.46 -31.38 -26.18
C THR A 23 -15.94 -31.72 -24.77
N VAL A 24 -16.50 -30.74 -24.03
CA VAL A 24 -17.95 -30.58 -23.74
C VAL A 24 -18.19 -29.28 -22.96
N THR A 25 -19.23 -28.58 -23.37
CA THR A 25 -19.84 -27.31 -22.93
C THR A 25 -20.00 -27.13 -21.41
N THR A 26 -19.61 -25.95 -20.88
CA THR A 26 -20.43 -25.10 -20.00
C THR A 26 -19.73 -23.75 -19.79
N ALA A 27 -20.46 -22.66 -20.01
CA ALA A 27 -19.96 -21.30 -19.92
C ALA A 27 -19.70 -20.90 -18.46
N VAL A 28 -18.47 -20.52 -18.15
CA VAL A 28 -18.09 -19.82 -16.92
C VAL A 28 -17.31 -18.58 -17.35
N SER A 29 -17.78 -17.42 -16.90
CA SER A 29 -17.19 -16.12 -17.20
C SER A 29 -15.86 -15.99 -16.45
N GLU A 30 -14.74 -16.01 -17.18
CA GLU A 30 -13.41 -15.72 -16.64
C GLU A 30 -13.27 -14.22 -16.37
N SER A 31 -13.31 -13.85 -15.10
CA SER A 31 -12.85 -12.54 -14.64
C SER A 31 -11.37 -12.60 -14.33
N GLY A 32 -10.51 -12.23 -15.29
CA GLY A 32 -9.07 -12.07 -15.09
C GLY A 32 -8.77 -10.94 -14.11
N MET A 33 -8.38 -11.30 -12.89
CA MET A 33 -8.19 -10.37 -11.76
C MET A 33 -6.82 -10.52 -11.07
N GLU A 34 -5.77 -10.92 -11.79
CA GLU A 34 -4.51 -11.32 -11.13
C GLU A 34 -3.39 -10.26 -11.06
N ASP A 35 -3.51 -9.09 -11.72
CA ASP A 35 -2.32 -8.21 -11.89
C ASP A 35 -2.44 -6.80 -11.27
N LEU A 36 -3.30 -6.62 -10.25
CA LEU A 36 -3.12 -5.52 -9.27
C LEU A 36 -2.31 -5.97 -8.04
N THR A 37 -2.13 -7.27 -7.89
CA THR A 37 -1.47 -7.91 -6.75
C THR A 37 -0.05 -8.28 -7.14
N ILE A 38 0.85 -7.31 -7.13
CA ILE A 38 2.24 -7.66 -6.85
C ILE A 38 2.23 -8.13 -5.39
N SER A 39 2.45 -9.42 -5.21
CA SER A 39 2.46 -10.13 -3.93
C SER A 39 3.31 -9.38 -2.89
N GLU A 40 2.70 -9.00 -1.77
CA GLU A 40 3.39 -8.47 -0.57
C GLU A 40 4.00 -9.59 0.30
N SER A 41 4.12 -10.83 -0.22
CA SER A 41 4.77 -11.92 0.49
C SER A 41 6.03 -12.38 -0.22
N SER A 42 7.16 -11.77 0.14
CA SER A 42 8.48 -12.41 0.06
C SER A 42 9.43 -11.66 1.00
N SER A 43 9.63 -12.23 2.18
CA SER A 43 10.68 -11.81 3.12
C SER A 43 12.05 -12.05 2.47
N ASN A 44 12.71 -11.00 2.01
CA ASN A 44 14.11 -11.07 1.57
C ASN A 44 15.00 -10.37 2.60
N VAL A 45 15.30 -11.07 3.69
CA VAL A 45 16.51 -10.78 4.46
C VAL A 45 17.63 -11.59 3.80
N ARG A 46 18.56 -10.92 3.11
CA ARG A 46 19.77 -11.56 2.59
C ARG A 46 20.96 -11.15 3.44
N VAL A 47 21.58 -12.12 4.10
CA VAL A 47 22.87 -11.98 4.80
C VAL A 47 23.95 -12.65 3.95
N ALA A 48 25.09 -11.99 3.79
CA ALA A 48 26.21 -12.43 2.96
C ALA A 48 26.81 -13.77 3.41
N ALA A 49 27.21 -14.60 2.44
CA ALA A 49 27.87 -15.89 2.64
C ALA A 49 29.40 -15.75 2.78
N SER A 50 30.02 -16.65 3.54
CA SER A 50 31.47 -16.90 3.53
C SER A 50 31.76 -18.41 3.49
N ASP A 51 32.84 -18.74 2.78
CA ASP A 51 33.17 -19.99 2.07
C ASP A 51 33.72 -21.19 2.88
N THR A 52 33.73 -22.35 2.16
CA THR A 52 34.62 -23.54 2.22
C THR A 52 34.41 -24.60 3.34
N ASN A 53 34.53 -25.94 3.15
CA ASN A 53 35.02 -26.79 2.05
C ASN A 53 34.54 -28.27 2.18
N SER A 54 34.46 -28.97 1.03
CA SER A 54 34.75 -30.40 0.71
C SER A 54 34.13 -31.60 1.47
N TYR A 55 33.44 -32.51 0.75
CA TYR A 55 33.98 -33.77 0.17
C TYR A 55 32.94 -34.53 -0.71
N ALA A 56 33.41 -35.14 -1.81
CA ALA A 56 32.69 -35.95 -2.83
C ALA A 56 32.30 -37.37 -2.31
N SER A 57 31.45 -38.23 -2.90
CA SER A 57 31.20 -38.60 -4.32
C SER A 57 29.96 -39.51 -4.54
N ALA A 58 29.40 -39.47 -5.77
CA ALA A 58 28.64 -40.50 -6.53
C ALA A 58 27.28 -41.01 -5.96
N GLY A 59 26.15 -41.12 -6.66
CA GLY A 59 25.72 -40.86 -8.04
C GLY A 59 24.50 -41.75 -8.35
N THR A 60 23.35 -41.18 -8.73
CA THR A 60 22.30 -41.73 -9.64
C THR A 60 21.05 -40.84 -9.60
N ASN A 61 20.58 -40.40 -10.78
CA ASN A 61 19.31 -39.67 -10.97
C ASN A 61 18.10 -40.59 -10.72
N ALA A 62 17.29 -40.25 -9.72
CA ALA A 62 15.86 -40.58 -9.65
C ALA A 62 15.20 -39.76 -8.53
N SER A 63 14.02 -39.21 -8.81
CA SER A 63 13.00 -38.79 -7.83
C SER A 63 13.24 -37.47 -7.08
N VAL A 64 12.39 -36.49 -7.40
CA VAL A 64 12.11 -35.28 -6.60
C VAL A 64 11.92 -35.64 -5.12
N PRO A 65 12.61 -34.99 -4.17
CA PRO A 65 12.38 -35.20 -2.74
C PRO A 65 11.05 -34.58 -2.32
N ALA A 66 10.32 -35.27 -1.43
CA ALA A 66 9.10 -34.76 -0.82
C ALA A 66 9.35 -33.42 -0.09
N PRO A 67 8.38 -32.49 -0.09
CA PRO A 67 8.49 -31.24 0.64
C PRO A 67 8.73 -31.53 2.14
N ALA A 68 9.65 -30.77 2.73
CA ALA A 68 9.94 -30.85 4.16
C ALA A 68 8.65 -30.70 4.99
N PRO A 69 8.49 -31.45 6.10
CA PRO A 69 7.26 -31.39 6.89
C PRO A 69 7.03 -29.97 7.41
N ALA A 70 5.76 -29.56 7.41
CA ALA A 70 5.31 -28.30 7.99
C ALA A 70 5.85 -28.13 9.42
N ARG A 71 6.47 -26.98 9.70
CA ARG A 71 6.92 -26.60 11.04
C ARG A 71 5.77 -26.74 12.03
N SER A 72 6.01 -27.47 13.12
CA SER A 72 5.07 -27.60 14.24
C SER A 72 4.99 -26.28 15.00
N ALA A 73 3.82 -25.98 15.57
CA ALA A 73 3.44 -24.68 16.13
C ALA A 73 4.10 -24.29 17.47
N ASP A 74 5.37 -24.66 17.71
CA ASP A 74 6.06 -24.38 18.99
C ASP A 74 7.55 -23.97 18.85
N GLU A 75 7.97 -23.48 17.68
CA GLU A 75 9.32 -22.91 17.49
C GLU A 75 9.28 -21.37 17.70
N PRO A 76 9.94 -20.80 18.72
CA PRO A 76 9.89 -19.37 18.99
C PRO A 76 10.60 -18.56 17.88
N ALA A 77 10.00 -17.43 17.51
CA ALA A 77 10.57 -16.48 16.55
C ALA A 77 11.99 -16.04 16.98
N PRO A 78 12.92 -15.81 16.02
CA PRO A 78 14.29 -15.44 16.35
C PRO A 78 14.32 -14.14 17.14
N THR A 79 14.99 -14.17 18.28
CA THR A 79 15.18 -13.01 19.16
C THR A 79 16.08 -11.99 18.46
N PRO A 80 15.70 -10.70 18.35
CA PRO A 80 16.54 -9.68 17.74
C PRO A 80 17.84 -9.53 18.53
N SER A 81 18.97 -9.55 17.83
CA SER A 81 20.30 -9.36 18.41
C SER A 81 20.43 -7.99 19.08
N ARG A 82 21.19 -7.97 20.18
CA ARG A 82 21.41 -6.87 21.11
C ARG A 82 22.12 -5.65 20.50
N THR A 83 21.44 -4.92 19.63
CA THR A 83 21.81 -3.57 19.18
C THR A 83 20.60 -2.65 18.95
N ASP A 84 19.37 -3.15 19.10
CA ASP A 84 18.14 -2.45 18.72
C ASP A 84 17.48 -1.62 19.84
N ASN A 85 18.24 -0.85 20.61
CA ASN A 85 17.69 -0.13 21.76
C ASN A 85 17.96 1.37 21.76
N HIS A 86 17.35 2.08 20.82
CA HIS A 86 17.10 3.52 20.92
C HIS A 86 15.81 3.86 20.15
N ALA A 87 14.85 4.52 20.81
CA ALA A 87 13.70 5.12 20.14
C ALA A 87 14.19 6.11 19.06
N LEU A 88 13.51 6.19 17.92
CA LEU A 88 13.91 7.12 16.87
C LEU A 88 13.61 8.55 17.32
N SER A 89 14.63 9.42 17.25
CA SER A 89 14.53 10.83 17.64
C SER A 89 13.89 11.69 16.53
N THR A 90 13.37 12.86 16.89
CA THR A 90 12.77 13.85 15.98
C THR A 90 13.79 14.58 15.10
N SER A 91 15.09 14.52 15.44
CA SER A 91 16.20 15.03 14.62
C SER A 91 16.52 14.01 13.53
N SER A 92 16.73 14.43 12.26
CA SER A 92 16.82 13.53 11.08
C SER A 92 17.53 12.22 11.41
N SER A 93 16.74 11.16 11.60
CA SER A 93 17.15 9.97 12.35
C SER A 93 18.03 9.02 11.52
N GLY A 94 18.76 9.56 10.54
CA GLY A 94 19.44 8.81 9.49
C GLY A 94 18.47 8.02 8.60
N LEU A 95 17.16 8.27 8.74
CA LEU A 95 16.12 7.58 7.98
C LEU A 95 15.90 8.27 6.64
N VAL A 96 15.90 7.50 5.56
CA VAL A 96 15.49 7.95 4.23
C VAL A 96 14.25 7.19 3.81
N LEU A 97 13.15 7.90 3.59
CA LEU A 97 11.94 7.35 2.98
C LEU A 97 12.02 7.52 1.47
N PHE A 98 12.06 6.41 0.74
CA PHE A 98 11.85 6.39 -0.70
C PHE A 98 10.35 6.37 -1.00
N ASP A 99 9.91 7.38 -1.75
CA ASP A 99 8.51 7.64 -2.10
C ASP A 99 8.35 7.76 -3.62
N LEU A 100 7.12 7.68 -4.11
CA LEU A 100 6.74 7.81 -5.52
C LEU A 100 6.22 9.21 -5.83
N THR A 101 6.67 9.79 -6.94
CA THR A 101 6.15 11.05 -7.47
C THR A 101 5.86 11.01 -8.97
N ASP A 102 5.28 12.10 -9.49
CA ASP A 102 4.79 12.21 -10.86
C ASP A 102 5.91 12.40 -11.89
N ARG A 103 6.93 13.18 -11.53
CA ARG A 103 8.06 13.53 -12.40
C ARG A 103 9.30 13.88 -11.59
N LEU A 104 10.45 13.97 -12.25
CA LEU A 104 11.69 14.40 -11.60
C LEU A 104 11.52 15.76 -10.89
N GLY A 105 11.82 15.81 -9.59
CA GLY A 105 11.63 16.99 -8.75
C GLY A 105 10.16 17.31 -8.41
N GLY A 106 9.23 16.43 -8.77
CA GLY A 106 7.81 16.53 -8.42
C GLY A 106 7.56 16.30 -6.94
N THR A 107 6.40 16.75 -6.48
CA THR A 107 5.93 16.56 -5.10
C THR A 107 4.63 15.79 -5.00
N ARG A 108 3.96 15.52 -6.14
CA ARG A 108 2.65 14.88 -6.15
C ARG A 108 2.75 13.47 -5.60
N CYS A 109 1.88 13.15 -4.66
CA CYS A 109 1.79 11.88 -3.97
C CYS A 109 0.41 11.27 -4.24
N PHE A 110 0.42 10.13 -4.94
CA PHE A 110 -0.80 9.43 -5.35
C PHE A 110 -0.79 7.95 -4.97
N SER A 111 0.33 7.40 -4.50
CA SER A 111 0.39 5.99 -4.10
C SER A 111 -0.31 5.79 -2.76
N PRO A 112 -1.34 4.93 -2.67
CA PRO A 112 -2.00 4.66 -1.40
C PRO A 112 -1.02 4.04 -0.38
N HIS A 113 0.03 3.36 -0.86
CA HIS A 113 1.02 2.71 -0.01
C HIS A 113 2.02 3.69 0.61
N THR A 114 2.43 4.71 -0.12
CA THR A 114 3.39 5.69 0.41
C THR A 114 2.71 6.69 1.34
N VAL A 115 1.46 7.06 1.03
CA VAL A 115 0.61 7.89 1.91
C VAL A 115 0.52 7.31 3.32
N LYS A 116 0.25 6.01 3.47
CA LYS A 116 0.14 5.42 4.82
C LYS A 116 1.43 5.50 5.62
N THR A 117 2.58 5.24 5.00
CA THR A 117 3.89 5.37 5.68
C THR A 117 4.22 6.82 6.05
N LEU A 118 3.88 7.80 5.20
CA LEU A 118 4.04 9.22 5.53
C LEU A 118 3.21 9.61 6.77
N LEU A 119 1.99 9.10 6.86
CA LEU A 119 1.09 9.38 7.98
C LEU A 119 1.50 8.63 9.26
N ASP A 120 2.04 7.41 9.15
CA ASP A 120 2.66 6.69 10.27
C ASP A 120 3.83 7.46 10.88
N LEU A 121 4.76 7.92 10.03
CA LEU A 121 5.91 8.73 10.46
C LEU A 121 5.47 10.03 11.12
N LYS A 122 4.42 10.67 10.60
CA LYS A 122 3.82 11.87 11.18
C LYS A 122 3.19 11.57 12.55
N LEU A 123 2.40 10.50 12.69
CA LEU A 123 1.77 10.12 13.96
C LEU A 123 2.80 9.93 15.06
N LEU A 124 3.92 9.29 14.72
CA LEU A 124 5.04 9.06 15.63
C LEU A 124 5.97 10.26 15.80
N ASN A 125 5.76 11.33 15.01
CA ASN A 125 6.63 12.50 14.96
C ASN A 125 8.10 12.15 14.68
N VAL A 126 8.35 11.24 13.74
CA VAL A 126 9.69 10.79 13.34
C VAL A 126 10.24 11.70 12.24
N GLY A 127 11.47 12.19 12.42
CA GLY A 127 12.17 12.98 11.40
C GLY A 127 12.87 12.08 10.37
N TYR A 128 12.64 12.31 9.08
CA TYR A 128 13.19 11.54 7.96
C TYR A 128 13.56 12.45 6.78
N GLU A 129 14.48 12.01 5.94
CA GLU A 129 14.68 12.54 4.60
C GLU A 129 13.71 11.86 3.63
N ARG A 130 13.04 12.64 2.76
CA ARG A 130 12.08 12.10 1.79
C ARG A 130 12.65 12.17 0.38
N GLN A 131 13.08 11.04 -0.14
CA GLN A 131 13.52 10.91 -1.53
C GLN A 131 12.33 10.52 -2.41
N ARG A 132 11.88 11.46 -3.25
CA ARG A 132 10.77 11.26 -4.18
C ARG A 132 11.32 10.79 -5.53
N LEU A 133 10.84 9.65 -5.99
CA LEU A 133 11.32 8.96 -7.18
C LEU A 133 10.19 8.83 -8.20
N THR A 134 10.51 8.93 -9.48
CA THR A 134 9.57 8.53 -10.55
C THR A 134 9.47 7.01 -10.64
N PHE A 135 8.49 6.49 -11.40
CA PHE A 135 8.41 5.03 -11.63
C PHE A 135 9.70 4.45 -12.20
N VAL A 136 10.33 5.19 -13.11
CA VAL A 136 11.58 4.79 -13.76
C VAL A 136 12.73 4.78 -12.75
N GLN A 137 12.85 5.82 -11.92
CA GLN A 137 13.90 5.85 -10.90
C GLN A 137 13.74 4.73 -9.86
N VAL A 138 12.50 4.34 -9.53
CA VAL A 138 12.25 3.15 -8.69
C VAL A 138 12.74 1.87 -9.35
N ARG A 139 12.58 1.73 -10.67
CA ARG A 139 12.98 0.53 -11.42
C ARG A 139 14.46 0.49 -11.81
N ASN A 140 15.13 1.61 -11.77
CA ASN A 140 16.54 1.75 -12.07
C ASN A 140 17.32 2.03 -10.77
N GLU A 141 17.44 3.30 -10.40
CA GLU A 141 18.28 3.77 -9.28
C GLU A 141 18.00 3.03 -7.96
N LEU A 142 16.72 2.89 -7.57
CA LEU A 142 16.38 2.20 -6.32
C LEU A 142 16.59 0.69 -6.42
N ALA A 143 16.34 0.09 -7.58
CA ALA A 143 16.55 -1.33 -7.81
C ALA A 143 18.03 -1.70 -7.76
N ASP A 144 18.91 -0.85 -8.29
CA ASP A 144 20.37 -1.01 -8.17
C ASP A 144 20.84 -0.93 -6.71
N LYS A 145 20.14 -0.15 -5.87
CA LYS A 145 20.47 0.04 -4.45
C LYS A 145 19.95 -1.09 -3.55
N ILE A 146 18.69 -1.47 -3.70
CA ILE A 146 17.97 -2.35 -2.75
C ILE A 146 17.79 -3.77 -3.34
N GLY A 147 17.66 -3.87 -4.66
CA GLY A 147 17.46 -5.13 -5.37
C GLY A 147 16.33 -5.06 -6.41
N ASP A 148 16.36 -6.02 -7.33
CA ASP A 148 15.38 -6.14 -8.40
C ASP A 148 13.93 -6.17 -7.87
N ASN A 149 13.03 -5.60 -8.65
CA ASN A 149 11.59 -5.53 -8.36
C ASN A 149 11.19 -4.76 -7.09
N VAL A 150 12.10 -4.02 -6.44
CA VAL A 150 11.80 -3.16 -5.29
C VAL A 150 10.58 -2.26 -5.54
N THR A 151 9.74 -2.11 -4.51
CA THR A 151 8.58 -1.23 -4.51
C THR A 151 8.73 -0.15 -3.44
N VAL A 152 8.00 0.94 -3.61
CA VAL A 152 7.91 2.02 -2.62
C VAL A 152 6.53 2.00 -1.95
N PRO A 153 6.43 2.33 -0.65
CA PRO A 153 7.49 2.91 0.17
C PRO A 153 8.58 1.90 0.55
N ALA A 154 9.81 2.40 0.59
CA ALA A 154 10.97 1.71 1.15
C ALA A 154 11.66 2.66 2.14
N LEU A 155 12.19 2.11 3.22
CA LEU A 155 12.87 2.87 4.27
C LEU A 155 14.33 2.42 4.36
N GLU A 156 15.25 3.36 4.22
CA GLU A 156 16.65 3.18 4.60
C GLU A 156 16.83 3.53 6.07
N LEU A 157 17.53 2.66 6.79
CA LEU A 157 17.90 2.88 8.18
C LEU A 157 19.29 3.51 8.27
N SER A 158 19.62 4.06 9.45
CA SER A 158 20.92 4.70 9.71
C SER A 158 22.15 3.80 9.52
N ASP A 159 21.96 2.48 9.59
CA ASP A 159 23.01 1.49 9.35
C ASP A 159 23.15 1.08 7.88
N GLY A 160 22.38 1.72 6.98
CA GLY A 160 22.34 1.46 5.55
C GLY A 160 21.48 0.26 5.15
N SER A 161 20.83 -0.43 6.10
CA SER A 161 19.87 -1.49 5.79
C SER A 161 18.53 -0.94 5.29
N HIS A 162 17.77 -1.77 4.58
CA HIS A 162 16.49 -1.37 3.98
C HIS A 162 15.32 -2.20 4.48
N ILE A 163 14.18 -1.54 4.65
CA ILE A 163 12.88 -2.17 4.88
C ILE A 163 11.98 -1.80 3.71
N VAL A 164 11.53 -2.81 2.98
CA VAL A 164 10.54 -2.66 1.90
C VAL A 164 9.18 -3.14 2.39
N ASP A 165 8.15 -2.70 1.67
CA ASP A 165 6.75 -2.87 2.03
C ASP A 165 6.28 -2.01 3.21
N SER A 166 5.19 -1.30 2.94
CA SER A 166 4.54 -0.38 3.88
C SER A 166 4.06 -1.02 5.18
N TRP A 167 3.63 -2.29 5.18
CA TRP A 167 3.19 -2.97 6.40
C TRP A 167 4.39 -3.35 7.27
N ASN A 168 5.45 -3.88 6.65
CA ASN A 168 6.71 -4.16 7.34
C ASN A 168 7.33 -2.90 7.96
N ILE A 169 7.28 -1.77 7.24
CA ILE A 169 7.71 -0.46 7.76
C ILE A 169 6.88 -0.06 8.98
N ALA A 170 5.55 -0.16 8.90
CA ALA A 170 4.66 0.15 10.02
C ALA A 170 4.95 -0.74 11.25
N GLU A 171 5.21 -2.04 11.05
CA GLU A 171 5.59 -2.95 12.15
C GLU A 171 6.95 -2.63 12.75
N TYR A 172 7.93 -2.23 11.92
CA TYR A 172 9.24 -1.79 12.40
C TYR A 172 9.11 -0.52 13.26
N LEU A 173 8.40 0.48 12.75
CA LEU A 173 8.17 1.73 13.46
C LEU A 173 7.41 1.50 14.78
N GLU A 174 6.35 0.70 14.78
CA GLU A 174 5.62 0.33 16.01
C GLU A 174 6.55 -0.25 17.09
N ARG A 175 7.46 -1.18 16.72
CA ARG A 175 8.40 -1.78 17.67
C ARG A 175 9.43 -0.78 18.22
N ARG A 176 9.79 0.22 17.42
CA ARG A 176 10.80 1.23 17.77
C ARG A 176 10.24 2.45 18.51
N HIS A 177 8.92 2.52 18.66
CA HIS A 177 8.21 3.57 19.39
C HIS A 177 7.27 2.98 20.45
N PRO A 178 7.81 2.36 21.53
CA PRO A 178 7.00 1.71 22.54
C PRO A 178 6.20 2.71 23.41
N GLU A 179 6.67 3.96 23.52
CA GLU A 179 6.07 5.03 24.30
C GLU A 179 5.44 6.10 23.40
N GLY A 180 4.38 6.76 23.88
CA GLY A 180 3.68 7.81 23.14
C GLY A 180 2.59 7.29 22.20
N HIS A 181 2.43 7.95 21.05
CA HIS A 181 1.47 7.49 20.03
C HIS A 181 1.90 6.15 19.45
N ARG A 182 0.92 5.34 19.07
CA ARG A 182 1.12 3.98 18.56
C ARG A 182 0.44 3.87 17.19
N ILE A 183 1.14 3.29 16.22
CA ILE A 183 0.64 3.09 14.85
C ILE A 183 -0.59 2.20 14.87
N PHE A 184 -0.50 1.08 15.61
CA PHE A 184 -1.58 0.10 15.68
C PHE A 184 -2.42 0.21 16.96
N GLY A 185 -1.96 0.92 17.99
CA GLY A 185 -2.64 0.94 19.28
C GLY A 185 -2.62 -0.43 19.94
N ASP A 186 -3.77 -1.10 19.95
CA ASP A 186 -3.95 -2.43 20.52
C ASP A 186 -4.09 -3.54 19.45
N SER A 187 -4.28 -4.77 19.91
CA SER A 187 -4.41 -5.92 19.00
C SER A 187 -5.68 -5.88 18.12
N ALA A 188 -6.76 -5.25 18.60
CA ALA A 188 -8.01 -5.15 17.84
C ALA A 188 -7.86 -4.12 16.71
N THR A 189 -7.27 -2.97 17.00
CA THR A 189 -6.98 -1.95 15.99
C THR A 189 -5.94 -2.43 14.97
N LYS A 190 -4.94 -3.23 15.38
CA LYS A 190 -4.04 -3.90 14.41
C LYS A 190 -4.79 -4.84 13.47
N ARG A 191 -5.73 -5.63 13.97
CA ARG A 191 -6.57 -6.52 13.14
C ARG A 191 -7.48 -5.73 12.20
N LEU A 192 -8.05 -4.61 12.68
CA LEU A 192 -8.82 -3.69 11.86
C LEU A 192 -7.96 -3.12 10.71
N ALA A 193 -6.74 -2.66 11.02
CA ALA A 193 -5.81 -2.17 10.01
C ALA A 193 -5.45 -3.25 8.97
N ALA A 194 -5.21 -4.49 9.39
CA ALA A 194 -4.96 -5.61 8.48
C ALA A 194 -6.15 -5.89 7.57
N MET A 195 -7.37 -5.90 8.14
CA MET A 195 -8.61 -6.07 7.39
C MET A 195 -8.78 -4.95 6.36
N LEU A 196 -8.59 -3.69 6.75
CA LEU A 196 -8.74 -2.54 5.86
C LEU A 196 -7.65 -2.50 4.77
N ASN A 197 -6.42 -2.93 5.08
CA ASN A 197 -5.35 -3.06 4.09
C ASN A 197 -5.74 -4.10 3.00
N SER A 198 -6.35 -5.21 3.40
CA SER A 198 -6.89 -6.21 2.46
C SER A 198 -8.13 -5.69 1.72
N PHE A 199 -9.08 -5.06 2.42
CA PHE A 199 -10.30 -4.47 1.87
C PHE A 199 -9.98 -3.45 0.77
N GLY A 200 -9.00 -2.57 1.00
CA GLY A 200 -8.56 -1.60 0.02
C GLY A 200 -8.12 -2.25 -1.29
N LYS A 201 -7.32 -3.31 -1.22
CA LYS A 201 -6.80 -4.02 -2.39
C LYS A 201 -7.85 -4.87 -3.12
N THR A 202 -8.64 -5.60 -2.37
CA THR A 202 -9.52 -6.64 -2.91
C THR A 202 -10.93 -6.11 -3.22
N VAL A 203 -11.38 -5.09 -2.49
CA VAL A 203 -12.73 -4.54 -2.60
C VAL A 203 -12.72 -3.18 -3.27
N LEU A 204 -11.90 -2.23 -2.82
CA LEU A 204 -11.90 -0.86 -3.37
C LEU A 204 -11.16 -0.76 -4.70
N ALA A 205 -9.96 -1.33 -4.81
CA ALA A 205 -9.10 -1.19 -5.99
C ALA A 205 -9.76 -1.56 -7.33
N PRO A 206 -10.59 -2.64 -7.43
CA PRO A 206 -11.29 -2.95 -8.68
C PRO A 206 -12.31 -1.89 -9.12
N SER A 207 -12.87 -1.13 -8.19
CA SER A 207 -13.82 -0.04 -8.51
C SER A 207 -13.12 1.31 -8.70
N ILE A 208 -12.08 1.60 -7.93
CA ILE A 208 -11.37 2.89 -7.95
C ILE A 208 -10.29 2.92 -9.03
N GLY A 209 -9.56 1.80 -9.22
CA GLY A 209 -8.42 1.69 -10.13
C GLY A 209 -8.72 2.18 -11.54
N PRO A 210 -9.77 1.67 -12.22
CA PRO A 210 -10.11 2.11 -13.57
C PRO A 210 -10.39 3.62 -13.70
N LEU A 211 -10.87 4.26 -12.64
CA LEU A 211 -11.12 5.70 -12.60
C LEU A 211 -9.82 6.49 -12.40
N ALA A 212 -8.99 6.07 -11.43
CA ALA A 212 -7.79 6.78 -11.02
C ALA A 212 -6.60 6.60 -11.98
N GLN A 213 -6.43 5.41 -12.56
CA GLN A 213 -5.27 5.05 -13.37
C GLN A 213 -5.07 5.97 -14.59
N LYS A 214 -6.15 6.46 -15.19
CA LYS A 214 -6.08 7.43 -16.31
C LYS A 214 -5.47 8.76 -15.86
N GLY A 215 -5.88 9.26 -14.70
CA GLY A 215 -5.35 10.50 -14.16
C GLY A 215 -3.94 10.37 -13.61
N VAL A 216 -3.59 9.21 -13.05
CA VAL A 216 -2.19 8.87 -12.73
C VAL A 216 -1.34 8.98 -13.98
N HIS A 217 -1.66 8.24 -15.04
CA HIS A 217 -0.92 8.32 -16.29
C HIS A 217 -0.83 9.76 -16.83
N ALA A 218 -1.91 10.55 -16.75
CA ALA A 218 -1.91 11.91 -17.27
C ALA A 218 -0.89 12.85 -16.59
N MET A 219 -0.60 12.65 -15.30
CA MET A 219 0.35 13.50 -14.55
C MET A 219 1.80 13.04 -14.63
N LEU A 220 2.06 11.79 -15.02
CA LEU A 220 3.42 11.25 -15.09
C LEU A 220 4.29 11.98 -16.15
N ASP A 221 5.60 11.99 -15.95
CA ASP A 221 6.54 12.29 -17.04
C ASP A 221 6.47 11.25 -18.17
N GLU A 222 7.02 11.59 -19.34
CA GLU A 222 6.85 10.77 -20.55
C GLU A 222 7.43 9.35 -20.42
N GLU A 223 8.57 9.20 -19.74
CA GLU A 223 9.17 7.88 -19.54
C GLU A 223 8.36 7.04 -18.56
N SER A 224 7.88 7.64 -17.46
CA SER A 224 7.01 6.96 -16.49
C SER A 224 5.62 6.67 -17.07
N LYS A 225 5.10 7.49 -17.99
CA LYS A 225 3.88 7.19 -18.76
C LYS A 225 4.04 5.91 -19.56
N ALA A 226 5.11 5.83 -20.35
CA ALA A 226 5.41 4.66 -21.17
C ALA A 226 5.58 3.41 -20.29
N TYR A 227 6.41 3.49 -19.24
CA TYR A 227 6.57 2.39 -18.28
C TYR A 227 5.23 1.99 -17.63
N PHE A 228 4.42 2.97 -17.23
CA PHE A 228 3.16 2.70 -16.56
C PHE A 228 2.20 1.95 -17.48
N ALA A 229 1.94 2.50 -18.67
CA ALA A 229 1.01 1.94 -19.64
C ALA A 229 1.48 0.59 -20.20
N ASP A 230 2.78 0.46 -20.51
CA ASP A 230 3.28 -0.72 -21.22
C ASP A 230 3.66 -1.86 -20.27
N VAL A 231 4.13 -1.54 -19.07
CA VAL A 231 4.71 -2.50 -18.12
C VAL A 231 3.94 -2.57 -16.81
N LYS A 232 3.76 -1.44 -16.10
CA LYS A 232 3.21 -1.46 -14.73
C LYS A 232 1.78 -1.97 -14.66
N ILE A 233 0.95 -1.55 -15.60
CA ILE A 233 -0.45 -1.98 -15.73
C ILE A 233 -0.69 -2.80 -17.00
N GLY A 234 0.22 -2.73 -17.98
CA GLY A 234 0.18 -3.50 -19.22
C GLY A 234 -0.74 -2.91 -20.30
N LYS A 235 -0.32 -3.02 -21.57
CA LYS A 235 -0.98 -2.41 -22.75
C LYS A 235 -2.47 -2.74 -22.85
N THR A 236 -2.84 -3.99 -22.61
CA THR A 236 -4.24 -4.46 -22.67
C THR A 236 -5.11 -3.72 -21.67
N ARG A 237 -4.64 -3.60 -20.43
CA ARG A 237 -5.38 -2.89 -19.39
C ARG A 237 -5.39 -1.39 -19.63
N TRP A 238 -4.26 -0.82 -20.05
CA TRP A 238 -4.19 0.59 -20.40
C TRP A 238 -5.20 0.94 -21.47
N ALA A 239 -5.30 0.15 -22.55
CA ALA A 239 -6.28 0.36 -23.62
C ALA A 239 -7.72 0.35 -23.11
N LYS A 240 -8.05 -0.50 -22.11
CA LYS A 240 -9.37 -0.50 -21.47
C LYS A 240 -9.60 0.76 -20.62
N VAL A 241 -8.63 1.12 -19.78
CA VAL A 241 -8.73 2.27 -18.87
C VAL A 241 -8.75 3.60 -19.62
N SER A 242 -7.92 3.76 -20.65
CA SER A 242 -7.83 5.00 -21.42
C SER A 242 -9.13 5.31 -22.17
N ASN A 243 -9.84 4.26 -22.59
CA ASN A 243 -11.09 4.31 -23.36
C ASN A 243 -12.35 4.06 -22.51
N LEU A 244 -12.27 4.20 -21.18
CA LEU A 244 -13.41 3.98 -20.29
C LEU A 244 -14.60 4.87 -20.70
N SER A 245 -15.74 4.25 -21.01
CA SER A 245 -16.95 4.97 -21.40
C SER A 245 -17.59 5.68 -20.20
N ALA A 246 -18.49 6.64 -20.47
CA ALA A 246 -19.23 7.33 -19.41
C ALA A 246 -20.08 6.37 -18.55
N SER A 247 -20.71 5.37 -19.19
CA SER A 247 -21.52 4.35 -18.49
C SER A 247 -20.67 3.47 -17.58
N GLU A 248 -19.50 3.00 -18.06
CA GLU A 248 -18.59 2.20 -17.23
C GLU A 248 -18.01 3.01 -16.07
N ARG A 249 -17.67 4.29 -16.32
CA ARG A 249 -17.27 5.22 -15.25
C ARG A 249 -18.35 5.29 -14.16
N ASP A 250 -19.61 5.49 -14.55
CA ASP A 250 -20.72 5.58 -13.60
C ASP A 250 -20.91 4.28 -12.82
N ALA A 251 -20.79 3.13 -13.47
CA ALA A 251 -20.84 1.82 -12.81
C ALA A 251 -19.71 1.67 -11.77
N HIS A 252 -18.48 2.09 -12.08
CA HIS A 252 -17.37 2.07 -11.14
C HIS A 252 -17.58 3.00 -9.94
N VAL A 253 -18.11 4.21 -10.18
CA VAL A 253 -18.46 5.17 -9.11
C VAL A 253 -19.52 4.58 -8.19
N GLN A 254 -20.63 4.08 -8.73
CA GLN A 254 -21.71 3.49 -7.92
C GLN A 254 -21.23 2.26 -7.13
N ALA A 255 -20.39 1.42 -7.74
CA ALA A 255 -19.80 0.27 -7.05
C ALA A 255 -18.89 0.72 -5.88
N ALA A 256 -18.09 1.77 -6.07
CA ALA A 256 -17.25 2.30 -4.99
C ALA A 256 -18.08 2.89 -3.84
N VAL A 257 -19.13 3.66 -4.16
CA VAL A 257 -20.09 4.21 -3.18
C VAL A 257 -20.73 3.11 -2.34
N ALA A 258 -21.23 2.05 -2.99
CA ALA A 258 -21.87 0.93 -2.30
C ALA A 258 -20.88 0.21 -1.36
N LYS A 259 -19.62 0.04 -1.79
CA LYS A 259 -18.58 -0.59 -0.97
C LYS A 259 -18.21 0.23 0.27
N LEU A 260 -18.33 1.56 0.21
CA LEU A 260 -18.07 2.43 1.37
C LEU A 260 -19.18 2.39 2.44
N GLU A 261 -20.30 1.72 2.19
CA GLU A 261 -21.37 1.55 3.19
C GLU A 261 -20.87 0.84 4.46
N VAL A 262 -19.93 -0.12 4.34
CA VAL A 262 -19.35 -0.79 5.53
C VAL A 262 -18.55 0.18 6.40
N ILE A 263 -17.88 1.15 5.79
CA ILE A 263 -17.15 2.21 6.51
C ILE A 263 -18.14 3.19 7.13
N ASN A 264 -19.22 3.54 6.40
CA ASN A 264 -20.31 4.34 6.94
C ASN A 264 -20.94 3.69 8.19
N ALA A 265 -21.22 2.39 8.15
CA ALA A 265 -21.74 1.62 9.29
C ALA A 265 -20.76 1.64 10.48
N MET A 266 -19.46 1.49 10.21
CA MET A 266 -18.42 1.58 11.25
C MET A 266 -18.39 2.95 11.92
N LEU A 267 -18.36 4.03 11.13
CA LEU A 267 -18.30 5.42 11.62
C LEU A 267 -19.59 5.87 12.34
N THR A 268 -20.69 5.13 12.19
CA THR A 268 -21.98 5.45 12.83
C THR A 268 -22.29 4.57 14.03
N CYS A 269 -21.53 3.49 14.26
CA CYS A 269 -21.77 2.49 15.29
C CYS A 269 -21.90 3.10 16.71
N GLU A 270 -20.95 3.94 17.13
CA GLU A 270 -20.93 4.55 18.46
C GLU A 270 -21.93 5.71 18.64
N SER A 271 -22.47 6.25 17.54
CA SER A 271 -23.49 7.29 17.60
C SER A 271 -24.85 6.74 18.05
N ALA A 272 -25.08 5.43 17.95
CA ALA A 272 -26.32 4.78 18.33
C ALA A 272 -26.43 4.48 19.84
N GLU A 273 -25.33 4.09 20.50
CA GLU A 273 -25.36 3.59 21.88
C GLU A 273 -25.54 4.69 22.95
N ARG A 274 -25.15 5.94 22.66
CA ARG A 274 -25.32 7.07 23.59
C ARG A 274 -26.69 7.75 23.51
N GLY A 275 -27.61 7.23 22.69
CA GLY A 275 -29.02 7.62 22.65
C GLY A 275 -29.90 6.88 23.67
N GLY A 276 -29.36 5.88 24.38
CA GLY A 276 -30.04 5.13 25.43
C GLY A 276 -29.96 5.82 26.79
N ALA A 277 -31.13 6.08 27.39
CA ALA A 277 -31.32 6.74 28.67
C ALA A 277 -30.50 6.10 29.82
N GLY A 278 -29.51 6.83 30.31
CA GLY A 278 -28.96 6.67 31.65
C GLY A 278 -29.55 7.74 32.57
N GLU A 279 -30.48 7.35 33.44
CA GLU A 279 -30.93 8.16 34.57
C GLU A 279 -29.74 8.46 35.49
N ASN A 280 -29.07 9.58 35.27
CA ASN A 280 -28.45 10.42 36.30
C ASN A 280 -27.80 11.63 35.63
N GLY A 281 -28.42 12.79 35.86
CA GLY A 281 -28.07 14.09 35.29
C GLY A 281 -26.68 14.58 35.68
N ARG A 282 -25.64 14.03 35.07
CA ARG A 282 -24.37 14.72 34.86
C ARG A 282 -24.21 14.92 33.37
N SER A 283 -24.42 16.15 32.93
CA SER A 283 -24.04 16.63 31.61
C SER A 283 -22.54 16.36 31.42
N ARG A 284 -22.21 15.19 30.88
CA ARG A 284 -20.90 14.97 30.28
C ARG A 284 -20.85 15.96 29.14
N SER A 285 -19.88 16.87 29.18
CA SER A 285 -19.55 17.73 28.04
C SER A 285 -19.74 16.94 26.76
N ARG A 286 -20.51 17.46 25.80
CA ARG A 286 -20.64 16.91 24.44
C ARG A 286 -19.24 16.90 23.81
N GLY A 287 -18.40 15.95 24.23
CA GLY A 287 -17.11 15.68 23.64
C GLY A 287 -17.38 15.37 22.18
N ARG A 288 -16.64 16.04 21.30
CA ARG A 288 -16.70 15.80 19.86
C ARG A 288 -16.51 14.30 19.66
N GLN A 289 -17.48 13.63 19.05
CA GLN A 289 -17.40 12.20 18.74
C GLN A 289 -16.09 11.95 17.99
N PRO A 290 -15.33 10.89 18.34
CA PRO A 290 -14.13 10.52 17.61
C PRO A 290 -14.53 10.23 16.17
N VAL A 291 -13.81 10.82 15.23
CA VAL A 291 -14.06 10.66 13.79
C VAL A 291 -13.23 9.52 13.20
N TRP A 292 -12.34 8.92 14.00
CA TRP A 292 -11.37 7.89 13.60
C TRP A 292 -11.97 6.49 13.71
N LEU A 293 -11.53 5.59 12.82
CA LEU A 293 -12.09 4.24 12.71
C LEU A 293 -11.90 3.40 13.99
N ALA A 294 -10.85 3.68 14.75
CA ALA A 294 -10.55 3.02 16.02
C ALA A 294 -11.21 3.67 17.25
N GLY A 295 -11.97 4.76 17.08
CA GLY A 295 -12.68 5.45 18.18
C GLY A 295 -11.79 6.22 19.17
N GLY A 296 -10.48 6.29 18.94
CA GLY A 296 -9.53 7.03 19.79
C GLY A 296 -9.50 8.54 19.53
N ASP A 297 -8.56 9.25 20.17
CA ASP A 297 -8.36 10.70 19.97
C ASP A 297 -7.52 11.03 18.72
N GLN A 298 -6.76 10.06 18.21
CA GLN A 298 -5.89 10.18 17.04
C GLN A 298 -6.21 9.11 15.98
N PRO A 299 -5.97 9.38 14.69
CA PRO A 299 -6.04 8.36 13.67
C PRO A 299 -4.93 7.33 13.87
N THR A 300 -5.16 6.14 13.35
CA THR A 300 -4.23 5.01 13.43
C THR A 300 -3.88 4.50 12.04
N HIS A 301 -3.03 3.48 11.94
CA HIS A 301 -2.75 2.81 10.67
C HIS A 301 -4.01 2.36 9.94
N ALA A 302 -5.08 2.01 10.68
CA ALA A 302 -6.39 1.67 10.12
C ALA A 302 -7.00 2.82 9.29
N ASP A 303 -6.91 4.05 9.78
CA ASP A 303 -7.34 5.23 9.04
C ASP A 303 -6.44 5.48 7.84
N PHE A 304 -5.12 5.35 8.03
CA PHE A 304 -4.14 5.65 6.98
C PHE A 304 -4.22 4.72 5.78
N VAL A 305 -4.46 3.42 6.00
CA VAL A 305 -4.65 2.46 4.89
C VAL A 305 -5.88 2.81 4.05
N LEU A 306 -6.98 3.24 4.68
CA LEU A 306 -8.18 3.62 3.95
C LEU A 306 -8.00 4.99 3.28
N PHE A 307 -7.38 5.94 3.97
CA PHE A 307 -7.18 7.30 3.47
C PHE A 307 -6.21 7.34 2.27
N GLY A 308 -5.24 6.42 2.21
CA GLY A 308 -4.43 6.22 1.01
C GLY A 308 -5.28 5.96 -0.25
N TRP A 309 -6.37 5.20 -0.12
CA TRP A 309 -7.30 4.96 -1.24
C TRP A 309 -8.12 6.19 -1.62
N TYR A 310 -8.45 7.06 -0.65
CA TYR A 310 -9.05 8.36 -0.94
C TYR A 310 -8.09 9.23 -1.76
N VAL A 311 -6.83 9.36 -1.33
CA VAL A 311 -5.80 10.12 -2.06
C VAL A 311 -5.61 9.55 -3.47
N PHE A 312 -5.51 8.24 -3.63
CA PHE A 312 -5.43 7.62 -4.96
C PHE A 312 -6.66 7.91 -5.83
N THR A 313 -7.87 7.91 -5.25
CA THR A 313 -9.11 8.24 -5.97
C THR A 313 -9.08 9.66 -6.53
N ARG A 314 -8.44 10.62 -5.85
CA ARG A 314 -8.34 12.01 -6.32
C ARG A 314 -7.59 12.15 -7.64
N ALA A 315 -6.77 11.17 -8.03
CA ALA A 315 -6.21 11.12 -9.38
C ALA A 315 -7.28 11.06 -10.47
N ALA A 316 -8.48 10.50 -10.19
CA ALA A 316 -9.62 10.54 -11.11
C ALA A 316 -10.23 11.95 -11.29
N GLY A 317 -9.80 12.92 -10.49
CA GLY A 317 -10.32 14.29 -10.44
C GLY A 317 -11.22 14.54 -9.21
N GLU A 318 -11.24 15.80 -8.76
CA GLU A 318 -11.96 16.23 -7.56
C GLU A 318 -13.45 15.86 -7.59
N LYS A 319 -14.10 16.04 -8.75
CA LYS A 319 -15.51 15.70 -8.93
C LYS A 319 -15.79 14.23 -8.63
N THR A 320 -15.04 13.31 -9.26
CA THR A 320 -15.24 11.87 -9.07
C THR A 320 -14.87 11.42 -7.66
N ALA A 321 -13.81 11.99 -7.07
CA ALA A 321 -13.48 11.71 -5.68
C ALA A 321 -14.60 12.14 -4.73
N LYS A 322 -15.21 13.31 -4.95
CA LYS A 322 -16.34 13.81 -4.16
C LYS A 322 -17.63 13.00 -4.38
N GLU A 323 -17.89 12.53 -5.60
CA GLU A 323 -19.02 11.63 -5.87
C GLU A 323 -18.91 10.31 -5.09
N ILE A 324 -17.71 9.75 -4.96
CA ILE A 324 -17.48 8.48 -4.25
C ILE A 324 -17.46 8.69 -2.74
N TRP A 325 -16.53 9.52 -2.26
CA TRP A 325 -16.24 9.65 -0.82
C TRP A 325 -17.17 10.64 -0.11
N GLY A 326 -17.87 11.47 -0.87
CA GLY A 326 -18.90 12.39 -0.38
C GLY A 326 -20.31 11.79 -0.33
N ALA A 327 -20.51 10.58 -0.85
CA ALA A 327 -21.83 9.94 -0.89
C ALA A 327 -22.40 9.65 0.52
N HIS A 328 -21.52 9.34 1.47
CA HIS A 328 -21.88 9.08 2.86
C HIS A 328 -21.35 10.22 3.75
N LYS A 329 -22.24 10.94 4.42
CA LYS A 329 -21.86 12.10 5.26
C LYS A 329 -20.83 11.76 6.35
N PRO A 330 -20.92 10.63 7.07
CA PRO A 330 -19.89 10.23 8.05
C PRO A 330 -18.52 9.99 7.41
N VAL A 331 -18.48 9.32 6.26
CA VAL A 331 -17.24 9.08 5.51
C VAL A 331 -16.62 10.40 5.07
N TRP A 332 -17.42 11.33 4.54
CA TRP A 332 -16.91 12.65 4.15
C TRP A 332 -16.33 13.44 5.32
N ARG A 333 -16.99 13.41 6.48
CA ARG A 333 -16.47 14.04 7.70
C ARG A 333 -15.14 13.42 8.16
N TRP A 334 -14.99 12.11 8.03
CA TRP A 334 -13.73 11.42 8.30
C TRP A 334 -12.65 11.85 7.29
N VAL A 335 -12.97 11.98 5.99
CA VAL A 335 -12.05 12.49 4.97
C VAL A 335 -11.59 13.92 5.31
N GLU A 336 -12.51 14.81 5.65
CA GLU A 336 -12.20 16.19 6.04
C GLU A 336 -11.27 16.22 7.26
N ALA A 337 -11.55 15.39 8.26
CA ALA A 337 -10.70 15.27 9.45
C ALA A 337 -9.31 14.72 9.12
N MET A 338 -9.20 13.73 8.23
CA MET A 338 -7.91 13.19 7.77
C MET A 338 -7.10 14.23 7.00
N LEU A 339 -7.73 15.04 6.14
CA LEU A 339 -7.07 16.14 5.42
C LEU A 339 -6.57 17.21 6.39
N GLU A 340 -7.40 17.63 7.35
CA GLU A 340 -7.03 18.57 8.40
C GLU A 340 -5.86 18.03 9.24
N TRP A 341 -5.96 16.78 9.70
CA TRP A 341 -4.93 16.13 10.51
C TRP A 341 -3.61 16.01 9.75
N SER A 342 -3.65 15.66 8.47
CA SER A 342 -2.45 15.53 7.61
C SER A 342 -1.62 16.82 7.56
N GLY A 343 -2.25 17.98 7.68
CA GLY A 343 -1.57 19.28 7.68
C GLY A 343 -0.84 19.54 6.35
N GLU A 344 0.43 19.97 6.42
CA GLU A 344 1.21 20.31 5.22
C GLU A 344 1.39 19.14 4.24
N LEU A 345 1.40 17.89 4.72
CA LEU A 345 1.45 16.71 3.84
C LEU A 345 0.28 16.66 2.85
N ALA A 346 -0.87 17.24 3.21
CA ALA A 346 -2.05 17.27 2.34
C ALA A 346 -1.81 18.06 1.04
N GLN A 347 -0.83 18.98 1.02
CA GLN A 347 -0.48 19.76 -0.18
C GLN A 347 0.16 18.90 -1.26
N ASP A 348 0.82 17.81 -0.87
CA ASP A 348 1.44 16.86 -1.80
C ASP A 348 0.41 15.86 -2.36
N PHE A 349 -0.73 15.64 -1.68
CA PHE A 349 -1.74 14.67 -2.12
C PHE A 349 -2.51 15.18 -3.35
N VAL A 350 -2.46 14.40 -4.43
CA VAL A 350 -3.10 14.70 -5.74
C VAL A 350 -4.57 14.98 -5.63
#